data_AF-A0A9D8NCJ0-F1
#
_entry.id   AF-A0A9D8NCJ0-F1
#
_cell.length_a   1.000
_cell.length_b   1.000
_cell.length_c   1.000
_cell.angle_alpha   90.00
_cell.angle_beta   90.00
_cell.angle_gamma   90.00
#
_symmetry.space_group_name_H-M   'P 1'
#
loop_
_entity.id
_entity.type
_entity.pdbx_description
1 polymer ?
#
loop_
_entity_poly.entity_id
_entity_poly.type
_entity_poly.pdbx_seq_one_letter_code
_entity_poly.pdbx_strand_id
1 'polypeptide(L)'
;MVYDISLPLPPGWTSEEDRYDEVDGQTITHLECRKPESEGTWLIDLYVGNMPSDTSAEDEAYANYAEIIGWDEEDDEEDPIAEWKFQNRTAYGFSGECEDGSIMLLMCLEIKKGTLVILSIVAPDDEAVGKVAKHVEEKLRIKAVK
;
A
#
# COMPACT_ATOMS: atom_id res chain seq x y z
N MET A 1 -1.58 -16.87 -5.11
CA MET A 1 -0.46 -17.54 -4.41
C MET A 1 -0.50 -17.04 -2.97
N VAL A 2 -0.19 -17.85 -1.96
CA VAL A 2 -0.22 -17.38 -0.57
C VAL A 2 1.14 -16.82 -0.17
N TYR A 3 1.15 -15.74 0.61
CA TYR A 3 2.37 -15.09 1.07
C TYR A 3 2.41 -15.06 2.60
N ASP A 4 3.61 -15.17 3.17
CA ASP A 4 3.87 -14.83 4.57
C ASP A 4 4.44 -13.40 4.57
N ILE A 5 3.81 -12.52 5.35
CA ILE A 5 4.21 -11.13 5.51
C ILE A 5 4.85 -10.97 6.89
N SER A 6 6.03 -10.36 6.94
CA SER A 6 6.70 -10.04 8.19
C SER A 6 7.08 -8.57 8.21
N LEU A 7 6.47 -7.85 9.16
CA LEU A 7 6.77 -6.45 9.44
C LEU A 7 6.92 -6.29 10.96
N PRO A 8 8.15 -6.27 11.49
CA PRO A 8 8.38 -5.94 12.89
C PRO A 8 7.88 -4.53 13.20
N LEU A 9 6.84 -4.40 14.03
CA LEU A 9 6.24 -3.11 14.37
C LEU A 9 6.83 -2.51 15.65
N PRO A 10 6.89 -1.17 15.76
CA PRO A 10 7.25 -0.50 17.02
C PRO A 10 6.25 -0.80 18.15
N PRO A 11 6.63 -0.58 19.43
CA PRO A 11 5.70 -0.70 20.55
C PRO A 11 4.44 0.16 20.35
N GLY A 12 3.29 -0.36 20.75
CA GLY A 12 1.99 0.32 20.65
C GLY A 12 1.21 -0.01 19.36
N TRP A 13 1.85 -0.58 18.35
CA TRP A 13 1.16 -1.06 17.16
C TRP A 13 0.58 -2.46 17.38
N THR A 14 -0.52 -2.72 16.70
CA THR A 14 -1.15 -4.04 16.56
C THR A 14 -1.21 -4.43 15.09
N SER A 15 -1.23 -5.72 14.82
CA SER A 15 -1.32 -6.26 13.46
C SER A 15 -2.34 -7.39 13.38
N GLU A 16 -3.07 -7.44 12.28
CA GLU A 16 -4.02 -8.49 11.91
C GLU A 16 -3.67 -8.96 10.50
N GLU A 17 -3.47 -10.27 10.32
CA GLU A 17 -3.21 -10.86 9.01
C GLU A 17 -4.40 -11.73 8.62
N ASP A 18 -4.95 -11.45 7.45
CA ASP A 18 -6.06 -12.19 6.86
C ASP A 18 -5.71 -12.71 5.46
N ARG A 19 -6.43 -13.76 5.06
CA ARG A 19 -6.27 -14.39 3.75
C ARG A 19 -7.65 -14.68 3.18
N TYR A 20 -7.91 -14.21 1.97
CA TYR A 20 -9.19 -14.39 1.31
C TYR A 20 -9.01 -14.56 -0.20
N ASP A 21 -10.00 -15.18 -0.84
CA ASP A 21 -10.05 -15.34 -2.28
C ASP A 21 -10.93 -14.24 -2.88
N GLU A 22 -10.40 -13.54 -3.88
CA GLU A 22 -11.17 -12.58 -4.67
C GLU A 22 -12.10 -13.26 -5.68
N VAL A 23 -12.98 -12.47 -6.28
CA VAL A 23 -14.02 -12.93 -7.21
C VAL A 23 -13.42 -13.64 -8.44
N ASP A 24 -12.21 -13.27 -8.83
CA ASP A 24 -11.47 -13.87 -9.94
C ASP A 24 -10.73 -15.17 -9.55
N GLY A 25 -10.83 -15.58 -8.28
CA GLY A 25 -10.21 -16.78 -7.73
C GLY A 25 -8.76 -16.58 -7.28
N GLN A 26 -8.25 -15.35 -7.24
CA GLN A 26 -6.94 -15.06 -6.68
C GLN A 26 -6.97 -14.99 -5.15
N THR A 27 -6.08 -15.72 -4.50
CA THR A 27 -5.86 -15.58 -3.06
C THR A 27 -4.99 -14.35 -2.77
N ILE A 28 -5.50 -13.45 -1.94
CA ILE A 28 -4.81 -12.27 -1.42
C ILE A 28 -4.38 -12.54 0.03
N THR A 29 -3.16 -12.13 0.37
CA THR A 29 -2.70 -12.04 1.76
C THR A 29 -2.73 -10.58 2.16
N HIS A 30 -3.47 -10.27 3.21
CA HIS A 30 -3.71 -8.93 3.71
C HIS A 30 -3.10 -8.78 5.11
N LEU A 31 -2.34 -7.71 5.33
CA LEU A 31 -1.81 -7.34 6.63
C LEU A 31 -2.25 -5.91 6.95
N GLU A 32 -3.08 -5.78 7.98
CA GLU A 32 -3.47 -4.50 8.54
C GLU A 32 -2.67 -4.24 9.82
N CYS A 33 -2.09 -3.06 9.96
CA CYS A 33 -1.41 -2.63 11.19
C CYS A 33 -1.91 -1.26 11.62
N ARG A 34 -2.22 -1.11 12.91
CA ARG A 34 -2.80 0.13 13.45
C ARG A 34 -2.28 0.46 14.84
N LYS A 35 -2.32 1.75 15.17
CA LYS A 35 -2.17 2.24 16.55
C LYS A 35 -3.55 2.40 17.23
N PRO A 36 -3.59 2.59 18.56
CA PRO A 36 -4.82 2.96 19.23
C PRO A 36 -5.38 4.28 18.69
N GLU A 37 -6.69 4.35 18.50
CA GLU A 37 -7.40 5.54 17.99
C GLU A 37 -7.12 6.82 18.81
N SER A 38 -6.74 6.68 20.09
CA SER A 38 -6.35 7.80 20.94
C SER A 38 -5.10 8.55 20.47
N GLU A 39 -4.32 7.97 19.55
CA GLU A 39 -3.13 8.60 18.94
C GLU A 39 -3.42 9.23 17.57
N GLY A 40 -4.69 9.28 17.15
CA GLY A 40 -5.11 9.69 15.81
C GLY A 40 -5.18 8.53 14.83
N THR A 41 -5.36 8.84 13.55
CA THR A 41 -5.46 7.84 12.48
C THR A 41 -4.08 7.39 12.05
N TRP A 42 -3.78 6.11 12.29
CA TRP A 42 -2.53 5.45 11.88
C TRP A 42 -2.86 4.08 11.31
N LEU A 43 -2.49 3.87 10.04
CA LEU A 43 -2.76 2.63 9.33
C LEU A 43 -1.56 2.27 8.45
N ILE A 44 -1.19 1.00 8.44
CA ILE A 44 -0.41 0.38 7.39
C ILE A 44 -1.29 -0.75 6.86
N ASP A 45 -1.70 -0.63 5.62
CA ASP A 45 -2.59 -1.57 4.97
C ASP A 45 -1.88 -2.17 3.76
N LEU A 46 -1.64 -3.49 3.79
CA LEU A 46 -0.79 -4.17 2.83
C LEU A 46 -1.51 -5.36 2.21
N TYR A 47 -1.69 -5.34 0.90
CA TYR A 47 -2.25 -6.43 0.11
C TYR A 47 -1.16 -7.04 -0.76
N VAL A 48 -1.02 -8.37 -0.70
CA VAL A 48 -0.06 -9.11 -1.51
C VAL A 48 -0.78 -10.19 -2.29
N GLY A 49 -0.64 -10.13 -3.61
CA GLY A 49 -1.31 -11.01 -4.56
C GLY A 49 -0.46 -11.31 -5.79
N ASN A 50 -1.03 -12.02 -6.74
CA ASN A 50 -0.39 -12.14 -8.05
C ASN A 50 -0.61 -10.83 -8.82
N MET A 51 0.37 -10.41 -9.61
CA MET A 51 0.14 -9.36 -10.60
C MET A 51 -0.79 -9.92 -11.70
N PRO A 52 -1.86 -9.22 -12.10
CA PRO A 52 -2.63 -9.58 -13.28
C PRO A 52 -1.74 -9.62 -14.53
N SER A 53 -2.04 -10.50 -15.48
CA SER A 53 -1.13 -10.80 -16.60
C SER A 53 -1.03 -9.69 -17.65
N ASP A 54 -1.99 -8.78 -17.64
CA ASP A 54 -2.22 -7.70 -18.60
C ASP A 54 -2.08 -6.30 -17.98
N THR A 55 -1.72 -6.21 -16.70
CA THR A 55 -1.51 -4.94 -15.98
C THR A 55 -0.07 -4.84 -15.44
N SER A 56 0.29 -3.64 -15.02
CA SER A 56 1.52 -3.30 -14.33
C SER A 56 1.24 -2.64 -13.00
N ALA A 57 2.25 -2.53 -12.13
CA ALA A 57 2.10 -1.81 -10.86
C ALA A 57 1.68 -0.34 -11.05
N GLU A 58 2.04 0.27 -12.18
CA GLU A 58 1.62 1.63 -12.54
C GLU A 58 0.14 1.66 -12.91
N ASP A 59 -0.34 0.71 -13.73
CA ASP A 59 -1.77 0.59 -14.06
C ASP A 59 -2.63 0.38 -12.80
N GLU A 60 -2.14 -0.45 -11.86
CA GLU A 60 -2.81 -0.67 -10.56
C GLU A 60 -2.84 0.61 -9.72
N ALA A 61 -1.79 1.44 -9.76
CA ALA A 61 -1.77 2.73 -9.06
C ALA A 61 -2.82 3.69 -9.63
N TYR A 62 -2.95 3.78 -10.96
CA TYR A 62 -3.99 4.57 -11.61
C TYR A 62 -5.40 4.06 -11.29
N ALA A 63 -5.61 2.74 -11.28
CA ALA A 63 -6.89 2.16 -10.91
C ALA A 63 -7.28 2.53 -9.48
N ASN A 64 -6.34 2.42 -8.52
CA ASN A 64 -6.57 2.82 -7.13
C ASN A 64 -6.82 4.33 -6.99
N TYR A 65 -6.11 5.16 -7.75
CA TYR A 65 -6.34 6.61 -7.75
C TYR A 65 -7.76 6.96 -8.22
N ALA A 66 -8.19 6.35 -9.33
CA ALA A 66 -9.52 6.53 -9.91
C ALA A 66 -10.64 6.14 -8.93
N GLU A 67 -10.42 5.08 -8.15
CA GLU A 67 -11.40 4.57 -7.19
C GLU A 67 -11.45 5.38 -5.89
N ILE A 68 -10.30 5.86 -5.40
CA ILE A 68 -10.19 6.50 -4.09
C ILE A 68 -10.33 8.02 -4.16
N ILE A 69 -9.62 8.67 -5.07
CA ILE A 69 -9.60 10.13 -5.22
C ILE A 69 -10.58 10.57 -6.31
N GLY A 70 -10.59 9.82 -7.42
CA GLY A 70 -11.34 10.18 -8.62
C GLY A 70 -10.54 11.04 -9.58
N TRP A 71 -10.96 11.04 -10.84
CA TRP A 71 -10.40 11.91 -11.87
C TRP A 71 -11.11 13.25 -11.87
N ASP A 72 -10.37 14.34 -11.68
CA ASP A 72 -10.89 15.67 -11.96
C ASP A 72 -10.72 15.94 -13.47
N GLU A 73 -11.84 16.09 -14.18
CA GLU A 73 -11.82 16.36 -15.63
C GLU A 73 -11.29 17.78 -15.95
N GLU A 74 -11.17 18.65 -14.92
CA GLU A 74 -10.69 20.03 -15.04
C GLU A 74 -9.22 20.22 -14.62
N ASP A 75 -8.52 19.14 -14.23
CA ASP A 75 -7.11 19.20 -13.80
C ASP A 75 -6.16 18.74 -14.93
N ASP A 76 -5.81 19.69 -15.80
CA ASP A 76 -5.12 19.44 -17.07
C ASP A 76 -3.61 19.14 -16.93
N GLU A 77 -2.98 19.36 -15.77
CA GLU A 77 -1.53 19.69 -15.77
C GLU A 77 -0.56 18.75 -15.06
N GLU A 78 -0.96 17.79 -14.21
CA GLU A 78 0.02 16.86 -13.60
C GLU A 78 -0.46 15.40 -13.57
N ASP A 79 0.47 14.49 -13.89
CA ASP A 79 0.27 13.07 -13.70
C ASP A 79 0.11 12.78 -12.19
N PRO A 80 -1.05 12.25 -11.74
CA PRO A 80 -1.29 12.05 -10.32
C PRO A 80 -0.43 10.94 -9.73
N ILE A 81 0.18 10.10 -10.58
CA ILE A 81 0.98 8.97 -10.16
C ILE A 81 2.46 9.35 -10.16
N ALA A 82 3.07 9.31 -8.99
CA ALA A 82 4.49 9.52 -8.82
C ALA A 82 5.26 8.20 -8.72
N GLU A 83 6.54 8.26 -9.08
CA GLU A 83 7.48 7.15 -8.95
C GLU A 83 8.35 7.29 -7.70
N TRP A 84 8.45 6.21 -6.92
CA TRP A 84 9.38 6.11 -5.78
C TRP A 84 10.29 4.89 -5.89
N LYS A 85 11.40 4.95 -5.15
CA LYS A 85 12.20 3.77 -4.86
C LYS A 85 11.76 3.15 -3.54
N PHE A 86 11.44 1.85 -3.60
CA PHE A 86 11.09 1.04 -2.44
C PHE A 86 11.83 -0.29 -2.50
N GLN A 87 12.72 -0.57 -1.53
CA GLN A 87 13.57 -1.77 -1.51
C GLN A 87 14.34 -2.03 -2.82
N ASN A 88 14.89 -0.97 -3.41
CA ASN A 88 15.58 -0.96 -4.72
C ASN A 88 14.68 -1.29 -5.94
N ARG A 89 13.36 -1.22 -5.79
CA ARG A 89 12.38 -1.38 -6.87
C ARG A 89 11.66 -0.06 -7.13
N THR A 90 11.10 0.07 -8.31
CA THR A 90 10.19 1.19 -8.58
C THR A 90 8.82 0.84 -8.03
N ALA A 91 8.24 1.79 -7.29
CA ALA A 91 6.86 1.79 -6.85
C ALA A 91 6.15 2.99 -7.48
N TYR A 92 4.87 2.83 -7.77
CA TYR A 92 4.00 3.83 -8.39
C TYR A 92 2.85 4.10 -7.45
N GLY A 93 2.36 5.34 -7.36
CA GLY A 93 1.32 5.66 -6.40
C GLY A 93 1.05 7.14 -6.27
N PHE A 94 0.32 7.51 -5.22
CA PHE A 94 -0.11 8.88 -5.00
C PHE A 94 -0.25 9.16 -3.51
N SER A 95 -0.25 10.45 -3.17
CA SER A 95 -0.64 10.93 -1.84
C SER A 95 -2.03 11.55 -1.90
N GLY A 96 -2.79 11.44 -0.83
CA GLY A 96 -4.11 12.06 -0.70
C GLY A 96 -4.40 12.46 0.74
N GLU A 97 -5.42 13.31 0.93
CA GLU A 97 -5.93 13.70 2.24
C GLU A 97 -7.23 12.92 2.53
N CYS A 98 -7.30 12.28 3.69
CA CYS A 98 -8.50 11.59 4.17
C CYS A 98 -9.53 12.60 4.72
N GLU A 99 -10.79 12.18 4.88
CA GLU A 99 -11.87 13.06 5.38
C GLU A 99 -11.60 13.66 6.77
N ASP A 100 -10.79 12.99 7.59
CA ASP A 100 -10.41 13.44 8.93
C ASP A 100 -9.16 14.34 8.96
N GLY A 101 -8.62 14.69 7.78
CA GLY A 101 -7.42 15.50 7.60
C GLY A 101 -6.10 14.74 7.76
N SER A 102 -6.15 13.42 7.94
CA SER A 102 -4.94 12.59 7.89
C SER A 102 -4.43 12.43 6.45
N ILE A 103 -3.15 12.10 6.31
CA ILE A 103 -2.49 11.93 5.01
C ILE A 103 -2.38 10.45 4.69
N MET A 104 -2.78 10.09 3.48
CA MET A 104 -2.61 8.77 2.90
C MET A 104 -1.49 8.80 1.85
N LEU A 105 -0.65 7.77 1.86
CA LEU A 105 0.26 7.43 0.76
C LEU A 105 -0.08 6.01 0.31
N LEU A 106 -0.49 5.87 -0.95
CA LEU A 106 -0.71 4.57 -1.58
C LEU A 106 0.43 4.29 -2.56
N MET A 107 0.98 3.08 -2.53
CA MET A 107 2.01 2.61 -3.44
C MET A 107 1.73 1.20 -3.93
N CYS A 108 1.82 1.01 -5.25
CA CYS A 108 1.78 -0.26 -5.94
C CYS A 108 3.20 -0.62 -6.43
N LEU A 109 3.63 -1.86 -6.21
CA LEU A 109 4.93 -2.33 -6.70
C LEU A 109 4.95 -3.83 -7.01
N GLU A 110 5.73 -4.20 -8.02
CA GLU A 110 6.04 -5.59 -8.32
C GLU A 110 7.27 -6.05 -7.50
N ILE A 111 7.04 -6.58 -6.29
CA ILE A 111 8.13 -6.92 -5.36
C ILE A 111 8.96 -8.12 -5.83
N LYS A 112 8.40 -8.97 -6.69
CA LYS A 112 9.08 -10.01 -7.46
C LYS A 112 8.23 -10.25 -8.71
N LYS A 113 8.85 -10.77 -9.77
CA LYS A 113 8.13 -11.06 -11.02
C LYS A 113 6.83 -11.83 -10.76
N GLY A 114 5.69 -11.25 -11.14
CA GLY A 114 4.34 -11.78 -10.97
C GLY A 114 3.74 -11.59 -9.57
N THR A 115 4.35 -10.81 -8.67
CA THR A 115 3.84 -10.55 -7.31
C THR A 115 3.61 -9.06 -7.11
N LEU A 116 2.34 -8.68 -7.04
CA LEU A 116 1.90 -7.32 -6.75
C LEU A 116 1.84 -7.11 -5.24
N VAL A 117 2.27 -5.92 -4.82
CA VAL A 117 2.06 -5.38 -3.48
C VAL A 117 1.34 -4.05 -3.64
N ILE A 118 0.21 -3.89 -2.96
CA ILE A 118 -0.47 -2.61 -2.76
C ILE A 118 -0.27 -2.26 -1.29
N LEU A 119 0.31 -1.10 -1.02
CA LEU A 119 0.63 -0.58 0.30
C LEU A 119 -0.03 0.78 0.48
N SER A 120 -0.99 0.88 1.39
CA SER A 120 -1.52 2.15 1.86
C SER A 120 -0.98 2.47 3.26
N ILE A 121 -0.52 3.69 3.46
CA ILE A 121 -0.05 4.21 4.74
C ILE A 121 -0.87 5.44 5.05
N VAL A 122 -1.58 5.44 6.18
CA VAL A 122 -2.29 6.61 6.69
C VAL A 122 -1.63 7.07 7.97
N ALA A 123 -1.34 8.36 8.08
CA ALA A 123 -0.80 8.96 9.29
C ALA A 123 -1.27 10.42 9.46
N PRO A 124 -1.12 11.03 10.64
CA PRO A 124 -1.66 12.37 10.90
C PRO A 124 -1.08 13.51 10.05
N ASP A 125 0.12 13.32 9.48
CA ASP A 125 0.83 14.33 8.67
C ASP A 125 1.88 13.68 7.75
N ASP A 126 2.40 14.43 6.78
CA ASP A 126 3.43 13.97 5.82
C ASP A 126 4.71 13.46 6.48
N GLU A 127 5.13 14.08 7.59
CA GLU A 127 6.35 13.68 8.30
C GLU A 127 6.15 12.29 8.93
N ALA A 128 4.98 12.04 9.49
CA ALA A 128 4.57 10.76 10.04
C ALA A 128 4.46 9.69 8.94
N VAL A 129 3.84 9.99 7.80
CA VAL A 129 3.79 9.09 6.64
C VAL A 129 5.20 8.71 6.20
N GLY A 130 6.09 9.69 6.02
CA GLY A 130 7.47 9.44 5.60
C GLY A 130 8.26 8.55 6.58
N LYS A 131 8.05 8.71 7.89
CA LYS A 131 8.65 7.84 8.92
C LYS A 131 8.13 6.41 8.83
N VAL A 132 6.82 6.23 8.66
CA VAL A 132 6.21 4.91 8.54
C VAL A 132 6.66 4.24 7.24
N ALA A 133 6.60 4.94 6.10
CA ALA A 133 7.04 4.44 4.80
C ALA A 133 8.49 3.93 4.85
N LYS A 134 9.40 4.71 5.45
CA LYS A 134 10.79 4.31 5.64
C LYS A 134 10.92 3.06 6.52
N HIS A 135 10.16 2.96 7.61
CA HIS A 135 10.16 1.78 8.47
C HIS A 135 9.68 0.53 7.71
N VAL A 136 8.57 0.65 6.97
CA VAL A 136 8.05 -0.45 6.14
C VAL A 136 9.07 -0.84 5.09
N GLU A 137 9.68 0.11 4.39
CA GLU A 137 10.74 -0.16 3.40
C GLU A 137 11.91 -0.95 4.00
N GLU A 138 12.43 -0.54 5.16
CA GLU A 138 13.58 -1.21 5.77
C GLU A 138 13.26 -2.62 6.31
N LYS A 139 12.04 -2.81 6.83
CA LYS A 139 11.68 -3.96 7.67
C LYS A 139 10.76 -4.97 7.01
N LEU A 140 9.95 -4.59 6.03
CA LEU A 140 9.01 -5.48 5.36
C LEU A 140 9.73 -6.64 4.69
N ARG A 141 9.27 -7.86 4.95
CA ARG A 141 9.72 -9.07 4.27
C ARG A 141 8.49 -9.85 3.80
N ILE A 142 8.47 -10.19 2.51
CA ILE A 142 7.41 -10.97 1.88
C ILE A 142 8.01 -12.25 1.30
N LYS A 143 7.39 -13.38 1.63
CA LYS A 143 7.83 -14.71 1.19
C LYS A 143 6.63 -15.52 0.68
N ALA A 144 6.74 -16.07 -0.53
CA ALA A 144 5.74 -17.03 -1.02
C ALA A 144 5.74 -18.30 -0.15
N VAL A 145 4.55 -18.75 0.22
CA VAL A 145 4.29 -20.03 0.89
C VAL A 145 4.10 -21.08 -0.20
N LYS A 146 4.76 -22.24 -0.02
CA LYS A 146 4.64 -23.39 -0.91
C LYS A 146 3.49 -24.29 -0.49
#